data_AF-A0A9W3BM43-F1
#
_entry.id   AF-A0A9W3BM43-F1
#
_cell.length_a   1.000
_cell.length_b   1.000
_cell.length_c   1.000
_cell.angle_alpha   90.00
_cell.angle_beta   90.00
_cell.angle_gamma   90.00
#
_symmetry.space_group_name_H-M   'P 1'
#
loop_
_entity.id
_entity.type
_entity.pdbx_description
1 polymer ?
#
loop_
_entity_poly.entity_id
_entity_poly.type
_entity_poly.pdbx_seq_one_letter_code
_entity_poly.pdbx_strand_id
1 'polypeptide(L)'
;MNTLACFVVLLGVVYASPKCTKDAHGVYRFNGKPCASTTRYDDGHRGACGCGPANSDTPFAWNLADFVTAPNQKFFDDGGDSQWCGRNCGHCVKLTPTGGFVNGEGAAPHSLTPHIFMVTNDCPIQGNEEWCGQTGKPGTNHVNTKGYEVHFDLQNNKGQVSNQLGWNNPEVTWESVACPGDLVSKWHQCECFSHAGK
;
A
#
# COMPACT_ATOMS: atom_id res chain seq x y z
N MET A 1 -33.55 -40.97 -36.08
CA MET A 1 -32.21 -40.34 -36.15
C MET A 1 -32.26 -39.10 -35.27
N ASN A 2 -31.84 -39.20 -34.00
CA ASN A 2 -31.77 -38.05 -33.09
C ASN A 2 -30.30 -37.72 -32.84
N THR A 3 -29.81 -36.67 -33.49
CA THR A 3 -28.46 -36.15 -33.27
C THR A 3 -28.51 -35.21 -32.07
N LEU A 4 -28.00 -35.66 -30.94
CA LEU A 4 -27.84 -34.86 -29.72
C LEU A 4 -26.60 -33.97 -29.89
N ALA A 5 -26.80 -32.66 -30.04
CA ALA A 5 -25.70 -31.70 -30.09
C ALA A 5 -25.23 -31.37 -28.66
N CYS A 6 -24.02 -31.81 -28.32
CA CYS A 6 -23.36 -31.49 -27.06
C CYS A 6 -22.76 -30.07 -27.14
N PHE A 7 -23.40 -29.10 -26.47
CA PHE A 7 -22.81 -27.77 -26.29
C PHE A 7 -21.75 -27.83 -25.20
N VAL A 8 -20.48 -27.78 -25.60
CA VAL A 8 -19.35 -27.56 -24.68
C VAL A 8 -19.33 -26.08 -24.33
N VAL A 9 -19.79 -25.73 -23.13
CA VAL A 9 -19.62 -24.40 -22.56
C VAL A 9 -18.18 -24.28 -22.09
N LEU A 10 -17.33 -23.64 -22.90
CA LEU A 10 -16.01 -23.17 -22.47
C LEU A 10 -16.22 -22.04 -21.45
N LEU A 11 -16.27 -22.39 -20.17
CA LEU A 11 -16.08 -21.46 -19.07
C LEU A 11 -14.62 -20.97 -19.13
N GLY A 12 -14.40 -19.87 -19.86
CA GLY A 12 -13.12 -19.18 -19.85
C GLY A 12 -12.83 -18.72 -18.43
N VAL A 13 -11.89 -19.38 -17.77
CA VAL A 13 -11.33 -18.89 -16.50
C VAL A 13 -10.60 -17.60 -16.84
N VAL A 14 -11.22 -16.46 -16.53
CA VAL A 14 -10.57 -15.16 -16.62
C VAL A 14 -9.50 -15.15 -15.53
N TYR A 15 -8.28 -15.59 -15.87
CA TYR A 15 -7.10 -15.42 -15.02
C TYR A 15 -6.78 -13.93 -14.95
N ALA A 16 -7.41 -13.23 -14.00
CA ALA A 16 -7.05 -11.87 -13.70
C ALA A 16 -5.63 -11.88 -13.11
N SER A 17 -4.68 -11.43 -13.92
CA SER A 17 -3.24 -11.33 -13.63
C SER A 17 -2.87 -9.88 -13.26
N PRO A 18 -1.63 -9.61 -12.81
CA PRO A 18 -1.11 -8.23 -12.73
C PRO A 18 -1.39 -7.48 -14.04
N LYS A 19 -1.83 -6.23 -13.93
CA LYS A 19 -2.11 -5.36 -15.09
C LYS A 19 -0.95 -4.43 -15.39
N CYS A 20 -0.08 -4.15 -14.41
CA CYS A 20 1.15 -3.45 -14.64
C CYS A 20 2.15 -4.33 -15.41
N THR A 21 2.93 -3.69 -16.27
CA THR A 21 3.95 -4.33 -17.09
C THR A 21 5.32 -3.78 -16.73
N LYS A 22 6.37 -4.60 -16.77
CA LYS A 22 7.72 -4.16 -16.45
C LYS A 22 8.21 -3.19 -17.52
N ASP A 23 8.81 -2.09 -17.08
CA ASP A 23 9.59 -1.22 -17.96
C ASP A 23 10.97 -1.83 -18.27
N ALA A 24 11.80 -1.09 -19.00
CA ALA A 24 13.13 -1.53 -19.39
C ALA A 24 14.09 -1.81 -18.20
N HIS A 25 13.76 -1.31 -17.01
CA HIS A 25 14.53 -1.49 -15.78
C HIS A 25 13.91 -2.54 -14.84
N GLY A 26 12.83 -3.21 -15.27
CA GLY A 26 12.16 -4.25 -14.49
C GLY A 26 11.11 -3.73 -13.50
N VAL A 27 10.79 -2.42 -13.51
CA VAL A 27 9.83 -1.81 -12.60
C VAL A 27 8.42 -1.87 -13.19
N TYR A 28 7.44 -2.31 -12.41
CA TYR A 28 6.05 -2.33 -12.86
C TYR A 28 5.45 -0.94 -13.04
N ARG A 29 4.87 -0.71 -14.22
CA ARG A 29 4.15 0.51 -14.59
C ARG A 29 2.82 0.20 -15.27
N PHE A 30 1.87 1.13 -15.15
CA PHE A 30 0.59 1.09 -15.84
C PHE A 30 0.33 2.45 -16.48
N ASN A 31 0.26 2.50 -17.82
CA ASN A 31 0.14 3.74 -18.59
C ASN A 31 1.17 4.81 -18.20
N GLY A 32 2.43 4.38 -18.02
CA GLY A 32 3.56 5.24 -17.63
C GLY A 32 3.64 5.59 -16.13
N LYS A 33 2.57 5.36 -15.36
CA LYS A 33 2.57 5.58 -13.91
C LYS A 33 3.24 4.42 -13.17
N PRO A 34 4.03 4.68 -12.11
CA PRO A 34 4.59 3.61 -11.29
C PRO A 34 3.48 2.86 -10.55
N CYS A 35 3.65 1.54 -10.43
CA CYS A 35 2.76 0.69 -9.67
C CYS A 35 3.33 0.35 -8.30
N ALA A 36 2.43 0.07 -7.37
CA ALA A 36 2.72 -0.43 -6.05
C ALA A 36 1.95 -1.72 -5.79
N SER A 37 2.53 -2.56 -4.92
CA SER A 37 1.79 -3.65 -4.29
C SER A 37 1.18 -3.17 -2.98
N THR A 38 0.11 -3.83 -2.55
CA THR A 38 -0.54 -3.54 -1.28
C THR A 38 -0.81 -4.84 -0.51
N THR A 39 -0.68 -4.79 0.80
CA THR A 39 -1.25 -5.78 1.73
C THR A 39 -2.14 -5.06 2.75
N ARG A 40 -2.66 -5.81 3.72
CA ARG A 40 -3.35 -5.26 4.87
C ARG A 40 -2.69 -5.78 6.13
N TYR A 41 -2.59 -4.93 7.14
CA TYR A 41 -2.13 -5.31 8.46
C TYR A 41 -3.06 -4.83 9.56
N ASP A 42 -2.91 -5.45 10.72
CA ASP A 42 -3.49 -5.03 11.99
C ASP A 42 -2.59 -5.53 13.12
N ASP A 43 -1.80 -4.62 13.69
CA ASP A 43 -0.85 -4.91 14.77
C ASP A 43 -1.21 -4.21 16.10
N GLY A 44 -2.13 -3.24 16.06
CA GLY A 44 -2.55 -2.45 17.23
C GLY A 44 -1.49 -1.50 17.79
N HIS A 45 -0.34 -1.32 17.14
CA HIS A 45 0.79 -0.54 17.66
C HIS A 45 0.62 0.97 17.41
N ARG A 46 1.37 1.80 18.16
CA ARG A 46 1.41 3.26 17.97
C ARG A 46 1.92 3.65 16.58
N GLY A 47 2.80 2.83 16.02
CA GLY A 47 3.43 3.03 14.72
C GLY A 47 4.63 3.99 14.75
N ALA A 48 5.49 3.84 13.75
CA ALA A 48 6.79 4.49 13.59
C ALA A 48 6.75 6.03 13.45
N CYS A 49 5.58 6.62 13.18
CA CYS A 49 5.42 8.07 13.16
C CYS A 49 4.89 8.64 14.48
N GLY A 50 4.74 7.82 15.52
CA GLY A 50 4.33 8.26 16.85
C GLY A 50 2.93 8.84 16.93
N CYS A 51 1.99 8.25 16.20
CA CYS A 51 0.59 8.69 16.17
C CYS A 51 -0.22 8.09 17.33
N GLY A 52 0.20 8.44 18.54
CA GLY A 52 -0.42 8.08 19.82
C GLY A 52 0.20 8.88 20.97
N PRO A 53 -0.28 8.71 22.21
CA PRO A 53 0.32 9.38 23.36
C PRO A 53 1.82 9.11 23.49
N ALA A 54 2.58 10.11 23.96
CA ALA A 54 4.00 9.96 24.22
C ALA A 54 4.27 8.86 25.27
N ASN A 55 5.38 8.12 25.12
CA ASN A 55 5.82 7.06 26.04
C ASN A 55 4.81 5.91 26.22
N SER A 56 3.96 5.67 25.22
CA SER A 56 3.02 4.56 25.17
C SER A 56 3.06 3.92 23.79
N ASP A 57 2.75 2.62 23.71
CA ASP A 57 2.51 1.92 22.44
C ASP A 57 1.01 1.87 22.08
N THR A 58 0.24 2.82 22.61
CA THR A 58 -1.19 2.96 22.28
C THR A 58 -1.36 3.93 21.12
N PRO A 59 -1.94 3.52 19.98
CA PRO A 59 -2.27 4.44 18.88
C PRO A 59 -3.44 5.34 19.25
N PHE A 60 -3.52 6.53 18.63
CA PHE A 60 -4.77 7.26 18.60
C PHE A 60 -5.84 6.46 17.85
N ALA A 61 -7.10 6.56 18.28
CA ALA A 61 -8.20 5.79 17.68
C ALA A 61 -8.32 6.01 16.16
N TRP A 62 -8.05 7.24 15.68
CA TRP A 62 -8.08 7.56 14.26
C TRP A 62 -7.00 6.80 13.47
N ASN A 63 -5.83 6.53 14.06
CA ASN A 63 -4.73 5.83 13.41
C ASN A 63 -5.03 4.34 13.19
N LEU A 64 -6.05 3.79 13.86
CA LEU A 64 -6.56 2.44 13.62
C LEU A 64 -7.76 2.40 12.66
N ALA A 65 -8.46 3.53 12.48
CA ALA A 65 -9.75 3.57 11.78
C ALA A 65 -9.69 4.25 10.40
N ASP A 66 -8.81 5.22 10.23
CA ASP A 66 -8.68 5.98 8.99
C ASP A 66 -7.85 5.23 7.93
N PHE A 67 -7.81 5.81 6.73
CA PHE A 67 -6.92 5.38 5.66
C PHE A 67 -5.48 5.84 5.94
N VAL A 68 -4.74 4.98 6.64
CA VAL A 68 -3.32 5.14 6.91
C VAL A 68 -2.53 3.92 6.42
N THR A 69 -1.23 4.09 6.21
CA THR A 69 -0.36 3.04 5.65
C THR A 69 1.01 2.99 6.31
N ALA A 70 1.59 1.79 6.29
CA ALA A 70 2.98 1.49 6.54
C ALA A 70 3.68 1.17 5.20
N PRO A 71 4.32 2.14 4.53
CA PRO A 71 5.07 1.86 3.32
C PRO A 71 6.37 1.08 3.63
N ASN A 72 6.96 0.46 2.62
CA ASN A 72 8.26 -0.20 2.79
C ASN A 72 9.34 0.79 3.28
N GLN A 73 10.27 0.31 4.10
CA GLN A 73 11.30 1.09 4.79
C GLN A 73 12.03 2.13 3.93
N LYS A 74 12.37 1.78 2.69
CA LYS A 74 13.07 2.71 1.79
C LYS A 74 12.21 3.83 1.25
N PHE A 75 10.90 3.64 1.16
CA PHE A 75 9.99 4.76 0.96
C PHE A 75 9.79 5.53 2.27
N PHE A 76 9.53 4.84 3.39
CA PHE A 76 9.28 5.46 4.69
C PHE A 76 10.34 6.52 5.09
N ASP A 77 11.62 6.22 4.87
CA ASP A 77 12.73 7.11 5.23
C ASP A 77 13.48 7.73 4.03
N ASP A 78 12.83 7.83 2.87
CA ASP A 78 13.39 8.43 1.65
C ASP A 78 14.80 7.89 1.30
N GLY A 79 14.94 6.56 1.32
CA GLY A 79 16.17 5.80 1.03
C GLY A 79 17.02 5.47 2.26
N GLY A 80 16.73 6.10 3.40
CA GLY A 80 17.36 5.78 4.68
C GLY A 80 16.92 4.44 5.28
N ASP A 81 17.24 4.24 6.55
CA ASP A 81 16.97 3.00 7.31
C ASP A 81 16.26 3.29 8.63
N SER A 82 15.88 4.54 8.90
CA SER A 82 15.16 4.86 10.14
C SER A 82 13.81 4.15 10.18
N GLN A 83 13.49 3.55 11.32
CA GLN A 83 12.19 2.97 11.63
C GLN A 83 11.41 3.83 12.64
N TRP A 84 11.85 5.07 12.83
CA TRP A 84 11.22 6.03 13.74
C TRP A 84 11.32 7.44 13.16
N CYS A 85 10.21 8.15 13.08
CA CYS A 85 10.12 9.48 12.46
C CYS A 85 10.81 9.56 11.09
N GLY A 86 10.57 8.58 10.23
CA GLY A 86 11.09 8.57 8.87
C GLY A 86 10.67 9.81 8.09
N ARG A 87 11.49 10.21 7.12
CA ARG A 87 11.29 11.46 6.36
C ARG A 87 9.92 11.58 5.67
N ASN A 88 9.28 10.46 5.33
CA ASN A 88 7.96 10.47 4.70
C ASN A 88 6.79 10.28 5.68
N CYS A 89 7.02 10.32 7.00
CA CYS A 89 5.92 10.38 7.98
C CYS A 89 4.99 11.59 7.71
N GLY A 90 3.68 11.35 7.76
CA GLY A 90 2.67 12.37 7.50
C GLY A 90 2.47 12.72 6.02
N HIS A 91 3.25 12.16 5.09
CA HIS A 91 2.96 12.29 3.66
C HIS A 91 1.73 11.48 3.27
N CYS A 92 1.02 11.94 2.25
CA CYS A 92 -0.12 11.21 1.69
C CYS A 92 0.18 10.69 0.28
N VAL A 93 -0.32 9.49 0.02
CA VAL A 93 -0.27 8.84 -1.29
C VAL A 93 -1.67 8.55 -1.77
N LYS A 94 -1.93 8.82 -3.06
CA LYS A 94 -3.16 8.42 -3.73
C LYS A 94 -2.94 7.08 -4.41
N LEU A 95 -3.67 6.07 -3.98
CA LEU A 95 -3.63 4.72 -4.54
C LEU A 95 -4.84 4.52 -5.44
N THR A 96 -4.58 4.20 -6.71
CA THR A 96 -5.64 3.95 -7.70
C THR A 96 -5.52 2.51 -8.19
N PRO A 97 -6.50 1.63 -7.91
CA PRO A 97 -6.41 0.24 -8.37
C PRO A 97 -6.38 0.12 -9.89
N THR A 98 -5.58 -0.82 -10.39
CA THR A 98 -5.49 -1.12 -11.83
C THR A 98 -6.51 -2.17 -12.28
N GLY A 99 -7.13 -2.85 -11.32
CA GLY A 99 -7.91 -4.07 -11.54
C GLY A 99 -7.05 -5.35 -11.50
N GLY A 100 -5.74 -5.22 -11.36
CA GLY A 100 -4.80 -6.33 -11.19
C GLY A 100 -4.58 -6.72 -9.74
N PHE A 101 -3.89 -7.84 -9.54
CA PHE A 101 -3.41 -8.35 -8.25
C PHE A 101 -2.32 -9.40 -8.50
N VAL A 102 -1.57 -9.78 -7.46
CA VAL A 102 -0.60 -10.87 -7.53
C VAL A 102 -1.34 -12.21 -7.44
N ASN A 103 -1.13 -13.09 -8.42
CA ASN A 103 -1.82 -14.38 -8.51
C ASN A 103 -1.70 -15.20 -7.21
N GLY A 104 -2.84 -15.61 -6.64
CA GLY A 104 -2.89 -16.40 -5.41
C GLY A 104 -2.77 -15.59 -4.11
N GLU A 105 -2.43 -14.30 -4.20
CA GLU A 105 -2.13 -13.44 -3.05
C GLU A 105 -3.02 -12.19 -3.01
N GLY A 106 -4.07 -12.15 -3.83
CA GLY A 106 -5.03 -11.05 -3.89
C GLY A 106 -6.26 -11.36 -4.75
N ALA A 107 -7.07 -10.35 -5.01
CA ALA A 107 -8.21 -10.43 -5.92
C ALA A 107 -8.47 -9.08 -6.61
N ALA A 108 -9.14 -9.12 -7.75
CA ALA A 108 -9.53 -7.89 -8.46
C ALA A 108 -10.52 -7.09 -7.59
N PRO A 109 -10.29 -5.79 -7.38
CA PRO A 109 -11.19 -4.95 -6.60
C PRO A 109 -12.50 -4.71 -7.36
N HIS A 110 -13.60 -4.54 -6.62
CA HIS A 110 -14.92 -4.26 -7.21
C HIS A 110 -15.03 -2.85 -7.81
N SER A 111 -14.16 -1.93 -7.38
CA SER A 111 -14.09 -0.55 -7.87
C SER A 111 -12.64 -0.14 -8.10
N LEU A 112 -12.42 0.75 -9.07
CA LEU A 112 -11.14 1.41 -9.33
C LEU A 112 -11.08 2.83 -8.75
N THR A 113 -12.03 3.18 -7.87
CA THR A 113 -12.04 4.48 -7.18
C THR A 113 -10.73 4.67 -6.41
N PRO A 114 -10.03 5.80 -6.59
CA PRO A 114 -8.81 6.08 -5.86
C PRO A 114 -9.09 6.46 -4.41
N HIS A 115 -8.18 6.08 -3.51
CA HIS A 115 -8.20 6.47 -2.10
C HIS A 115 -6.85 7.05 -1.67
N ILE A 116 -6.89 8.01 -0.76
CA ILE A 116 -5.69 8.67 -0.22
C ILE A 116 -5.38 8.06 1.14
N PHE A 117 -4.13 7.66 1.34
CA PHE A 117 -3.63 7.10 2.60
C PHE A 117 -2.51 7.99 3.13
N MET A 118 -2.48 8.20 4.45
CA MET A 118 -1.37 8.89 5.12
C MET A 118 -0.36 7.90 5.68
N VAL A 119 0.93 8.21 5.54
CA VAL A 119 2.02 7.42 6.13
C VAL A 119 2.08 7.67 7.64
N THR A 120 1.84 6.63 8.43
CA THR A 120 1.87 6.72 9.91
C THR A 120 2.70 5.63 10.58
N ASN A 121 3.21 4.67 9.81
CA ASN A 121 4.02 3.57 10.31
C ASN A 121 5.06 3.14 9.25
N ASP A 122 5.91 2.18 9.58
CA ASP A 122 6.93 1.58 8.70
C ASP A 122 6.61 0.10 8.47
N CYS A 123 6.81 -0.38 7.24
CA CYS A 123 6.92 -1.80 6.94
C CYS A 123 8.41 -2.17 6.78
N PRO A 124 9.05 -2.71 7.82
CA PRO A 124 10.48 -2.94 7.81
C PRO A 124 10.86 -4.07 6.87
N ILE A 125 12.07 -4.02 6.30
CA ILE A 125 12.57 -5.11 5.44
C ILE A 125 12.59 -6.43 6.21
N GLN A 126 13.10 -6.42 7.45
CA GLN A 126 13.22 -7.61 8.28
C GLN A 126 11.83 -8.16 8.63
N GLY A 127 11.57 -9.42 8.26
CA GLY A 127 10.30 -10.11 8.47
C GLY A 127 9.24 -9.83 7.41
N ASN A 128 9.47 -8.90 6.47
CA ASN A 128 8.57 -8.58 5.36
C ASN A 128 9.29 -8.58 4.01
N GLU A 129 10.33 -9.42 3.85
CA GLU A 129 11.26 -9.41 2.72
C GLU A 129 10.54 -9.58 1.37
N GLU A 130 9.42 -10.31 1.36
CA GLU A 130 8.64 -10.57 0.15
C GLU A 130 8.06 -9.27 -0.46
N TRP A 131 7.48 -8.42 0.39
CA TRP A 131 6.67 -7.28 0.00
C TRP A 131 7.40 -5.95 0.19
N CYS A 132 8.09 -5.79 1.31
CA CYS A 132 8.77 -4.56 1.73
C CYS A 132 10.30 -4.64 1.57
N GLY A 133 10.83 -5.73 1.02
CA GLY A 133 12.26 -5.98 0.85
C GLY A 133 12.98 -5.15 -0.23
N GLN A 134 12.43 -4.02 -0.68
CA GLN A 134 13.14 -3.12 -1.58
C GLN A 134 14.38 -2.53 -0.89
N THR A 135 15.53 -2.57 -1.57
CA THR A 135 16.81 -2.07 -1.05
C THR A 135 17.13 -0.62 -1.46
N GLY A 136 16.25 0.01 -2.25
CA GLY A 136 16.32 1.42 -2.64
C GLY A 136 14.94 2.07 -2.64
N LYS A 137 14.91 3.41 -2.62
CA LYS A 137 13.66 4.18 -2.70
C LYS A 137 13.10 4.21 -4.14
N PRO A 138 11.82 4.57 -4.35
CA PRO A 138 11.28 4.70 -5.70
C PRO A 138 12.11 5.60 -6.62
N GLY A 139 12.15 5.25 -7.90
CA GLY A 139 13.01 5.91 -8.89
C GLY A 139 14.46 5.42 -8.93
N THR A 140 14.85 4.46 -8.08
CA THR A 140 16.18 3.83 -8.11
C THR A 140 16.21 2.44 -8.77
N ASN A 141 15.08 1.99 -9.32
CA ASN A 141 14.89 0.68 -9.97
C ASN A 141 15.03 -0.55 -9.04
N HIS A 142 15.02 -0.34 -7.73
CA HIS A 142 14.93 -1.43 -6.75
C HIS A 142 13.48 -1.84 -6.55
N VAL A 143 13.19 -3.13 -6.64
CA VAL A 143 11.84 -3.70 -6.56
C VAL A 143 11.76 -4.81 -5.53
N ASN A 144 10.56 -5.09 -5.01
CA ASN A 144 10.31 -6.28 -4.21
C ASN A 144 10.29 -7.54 -5.09
N THR A 145 10.08 -8.70 -4.45
CA THR A 145 10.05 -10.00 -5.15
C THR A 145 8.97 -10.09 -6.23
N LYS A 146 7.96 -9.22 -6.17
CA LYS A 146 6.85 -9.17 -7.13
C LYS A 146 7.08 -8.16 -8.26
N GLY A 147 8.08 -7.28 -8.18
CA GLY A 147 8.42 -6.32 -9.24
C GLY A 147 7.93 -4.89 -9.03
N TYR A 148 7.45 -4.53 -7.84
CA TYR A 148 6.99 -3.18 -7.51
C TYR A 148 8.09 -2.41 -6.76
N GLU A 149 8.32 -1.14 -7.15
CA GLU A 149 9.35 -0.28 -6.54
C GLU A 149 8.99 0.25 -5.15
N VAL A 150 7.72 0.13 -4.77
CA VAL A 150 7.19 0.50 -3.45
C VAL A 150 6.09 -0.48 -3.07
N HIS A 151 5.94 -0.66 -1.76
CA HIS A 151 4.84 -1.41 -1.18
C HIS A 151 4.16 -0.55 -0.11
N PHE A 152 2.83 -0.65 -0.03
CA PHE A 152 2.02 0.02 0.97
C PHE A 152 1.20 -1.01 1.74
N ASP A 153 1.58 -1.26 2.99
CA ASP A 153 0.78 -2.09 3.87
C ASP A 153 -0.33 -1.23 4.51
N LEU A 154 -1.59 -1.63 4.35
CA LEU A 154 -2.74 -0.77 4.63
C LEU A 154 -3.37 -1.17 5.97
N GLN A 155 -3.48 -0.22 6.90
CA GLN A 155 -4.12 -0.47 8.20
C GLN A 155 -5.57 -0.92 7.98
N ASN A 156 -5.96 -2.01 8.64
CA ASN A 156 -7.27 -2.63 8.48
C ASN A 156 -7.96 -3.03 9.80
N ASN A 157 -7.53 -2.50 10.95
CA ASN A 157 -8.11 -2.81 12.26
C ASN A 157 -9.64 -2.64 12.33
N LYS A 158 -10.21 -1.67 11.60
CA LYS A 158 -11.66 -1.44 11.52
C LYS A 158 -12.31 -1.99 10.25
N GLY A 159 -11.59 -2.80 9.48
CA GLY A 159 -12.05 -3.30 8.19
C GLY A 159 -12.18 -2.20 7.13
N GLN A 160 -11.52 -1.06 7.31
CA GLN A 160 -11.64 0.07 6.38
C GLN A 160 -11.12 -0.28 4.99
N VAL A 161 -10.16 -1.19 4.83
CA VAL A 161 -9.67 -1.63 3.51
C VAL A 161 -10.50 -2.80 2.99
N SER A 162 -10.68 -3.86 3.79
CA SER A 162 -11.34 -5.08 3.34
C SER A 162 -12.85 -4.91 3.17
N ASN A 163 -13.52 -4.26 4.12
CA ASN A 163 -14.98 -4.21 4.18
C ASN A 163 -15.52 -2.94 3.50
N GLN A 164 -14.89 -1.78 3.74
CA GLN A 164 -15.37 -0.52 3.15
C GLN A 164 -14.93 -0.37 1.70
N LEU A 165 -13.67 -0.71 1.36
CA LEU A 165 -13.19 -0.60 -0.02
C LEU A 165 -13.35 -1.90 -0.83
N GLY A 166 -13.52 -3.05 -0.18
CA GLY A 166 -13.52 -4.34 -0.87
C GLY A 166 -12.15 -4.71 -1.45
N TRP A 167 -11.07 -4.13 -0.93
CA TRP A 167 -9.72 -4.34 -1.46
C TRP A 167 -9.10 -5.61 -0.87
N ASN A 168 -8.64 -6.51 -1.75
CA ASN A 168 -7.85 -7.68 -1.41
C ASN A 168 -6.52 -7.67 -2.14
N ASN A 169 -5.53 -7.01 -1.52
CA ASN A 169 -4.18 -6.83 -2.05
C ASN A 169 -4.19 -6.40 -3.53
N PRO A 170 -4.98 -5.37 -3.92
CA PRO A 170 -5.02 -4.95 -5.30
C PRO A 170 -3.66 -4.39 -5.71
N GLU A 171 -3.33 -4.59 -6.98
CA GLU A 171 -2.32 -3.80 -7.65
C GLU A 171 -2.85 -2.38 -7.86
N VAL A 172 -2.03 -1.39 -7.54
CA VAL A 172 -2.40 0.03 -7.66
C VAL A 172 -1.33 0.80 -8.42
N THR A 173 -1.73 1.87 -9.11
CA THR A 173 -0.79 2.99 -9.36
C THR A 173 -0.75 3.90 -8.16
N TRP A 174 0.38 4.56 -7.93
CA TRP A 174 0.55 5.47 -6.80
C TRP A 174 1.12 6.83 -7.22
N GLU A 175 0.79 7.87 -6.46
CA GLU A 175 1.39 9.20 -6.57
C GLU A 175 1.33 9.91 -5.21
N SER A 176 2.37 10.68 -4.87
CA SER A 176 2.34 11.57 -3.71
C SER A 176 1.37 12.72 -3.95
N VAL A 177 0.55 13.05 -2.95
CA VAL A 177 -0.47 14.10 -3.03
C VAL A 177 -0.50 14.92 -1.73
N ALA A 178 -1.12 16.10 -1.79
CA ALA A 178 -1.45 16.83 -0.57
C ALA A 178 -2.44 16.01 0.28
N CYS A 179 -2.21 15.98 1.60
CA CYS A 179 -3.14 15.33 2.51
C CYS A 179 -4.48 16.07 2.61
N PRO A 180 -5.61 15.34 2.70
CA PRO A 180 -6.88 15.90 3.15
C PRO A 180 -6.74 16.65 4.48
N GLY A 181 -7.49 17.74 4.65
CA GLY A 181 -7.33 18.64 5.80
C GLY A 181 -7.61 17.99 7.16
N ASP A 182 -8.45 16.96 7.21
CA ASP A 182 -8.69 16.20 8.43
C ASP A 182 -7.47 15.33 8.82
N LEU A 183 -6.82 14.69 7.84
CA LEU A 183 -5.58 13.94 8.05
C LEU A 183 -4.43 14.85 8.45
N VAL A 184 -4.32 16.06 7.88
CA VAL A 184 -3.34 17.07 8.32
C VAL A 184 -3.56 17.44 9.80
N SER A 185 -4.81 17.66 10.20
CA SER A 185 -5.14 18.00 11.58
C SER A 185 -4.84 16.87 12.57
N LYS A 186 -4.98 15.61 12.12
CA LYS A 186 -4.62 14.41 12.90
C LYS A 186 -3.11 14.22 12.98
N TRP A 187 -2.40 14.45 11.89
CA TRP A 187 -0.93 14.39 11.83
C TRP A 187 -0.26 15.31 12.84
N HIS A 188 -0.80 16.52 13.06
CA HIS A 188 -0.28 17.46 14.07
C HIS A 188 -0.28 16.92 15.51
N GLN A 189 -1.02 15.84 15.79
CA GLN A 189 -1.03 15.21 17.10
C GLN A 189 0.10 14.18 17.27
N CYS A 190 0.72 13.74 16.18
CA CYS A 190 1.77 12.72 16.21
C CYS A 190 3.10 13.31 16.67
N GLU A 191 3.88 12.53 17.41
CA GLU A 191 5.18 12.93 17.97
C GLU A 191 6.13 13.45 16.89
N CYS A 192 6.18 12.75 15.75
CA CYS A 192 7.08 13.04 14.65
C CYS A 192 6.68 14.28 13.82
N PHE A 193 5.52 14.90 14.03
CA PHE A 193 5.18 16.17 13.36
C PHE A 193 6.19 17.27 13.68
N SER A 194 6.67 17.32 14.93
CA SER A 194 7.69 18.28 15.37
C SER A 194 9.10 18.01 14.78
N HIS A 195 9.28 16.85 14.13
CA HIS A 195 10.51 16.45 13.43
C HIS A 195 10.44 16.71 11.92
N ALA A 196 9.25 16.90 11.35
CA ALA A 196 9.07 17.19 9.94
C ALA A 196 9.62 18.59 9.59
N GLY A 197 10.87 18.65 9.12
CA GLY A 197 11.55 19.90 8.76
C GLY A 197 12.95 20.10 9.34
N LYS A 198 13.58 19.06 9.91
CA LYS A 198 15.01 19.05 10.27
C LYS A 198 15.81 18.11 9.39
#